data_AF-A0A2G2HEI0-F1
#
_entry.id   AF-A0A2G2HEI0-F1
#
_cell.length_a   1.000
_cell.length_b   1.000
_cell.length_c   1.000
_cell.angle_alpha   90.00
_cell.angle_beta   90.00
_cell.angle_gamma   90.00
#
_symmetry.space_group_name_H-M   'P 1'
#
loop_
_entity.id
_entity.type
_entity.pdbx_description
1 polymer ?
#
loop_
_entity_poly.entity_id
_entity_poly.type
_entity_poly.pdbx_seq_one_letter_code
_entity_poly.pdbx_strand_id
1 'polypeptide(L)'
;MYKIRAILDVKKDVIRDVLIDSSNTLEDLHTIIANAFGFNGQEMASFYRTDDEWNQGEEIPLFDMSDAGESISMQKCILVENLTKVGDKFIYVYDFMSMWTFFIELSESNIKTESNLPSIAFSFGDVPETAPEKEFVADKSEDPFGLDDDEFDNFGSFENIDDYDF
;
A
#
# COMPACT_ATOMS: atom_id res chain seq x y z
N MET A 1 -16.38 -7.09 -14.46
CA MET A 1 -15.09 -7.78 -14.30
C MET A 1 -13.94 -6.88 -14.66
N TYR A 2 -12.96 -6.82 -13.77
CA TYR A 2 -11.69 -6.16 -13.95
C TYR A 2 -10.56 -7.19 -14.03
N LYS A 3 -9.55 -6.88 -14.84
CA LYS A 3 -8.23 -7.50 -14.75
C LYS A 3 -7.28 -6.48 -14.17
N ILE A 4 -6.78 -6.78 -12.98
CA ILE A 4 -5.86 -5.93 -12.25
C ILE A 4 -4.49 -6.58 -12.31
N ARG A 5 -3.49 -5.80 -12.71
CA ARG A 5 -2.09 -6.21 -12.70
C ARG A 5 -1.47 -5.77 -11.38
N ALA A 6 -0.76 -6.68 -10.74
CA ALA A 6 0.05 -6.42 -9.56
C ALA A 6 1.52 -6.76 -9.86
N ILE A 7 2.41 -5.80 -9.62
CA ILE A 7 3.85 -5.94 -9.82
C ILE A 7 4.53 -5.71 -8.48
N LEU A 8 5.29 -6.70 -7.98
CA LEU A 8 6.04 -6.57 -6.73
C LEU A 8 7.32 -5.77 -6.96
N ASP A 9 7.58 -4.80 -6.09
CA ASP A 9 8.77 -3.95 -6.11
C ASP A 9 9.99 -4.69 -5.54
N VAL A 10 10.59 -5.54 -6.38
CA VAL A 10 11.76 -6.36 -6.05
C VAL A 10 12.72 -6.38 -7.24
N LYS A 11 13.99 -6.76 -6.99
CA LYS A 11 15.06 -6.76 -8.00
C LYS A 11 14.79 -7.60 -9.25
N LYS A 12 13.94 -8.62 -9.15
CA LYS A 12 13.54 -9.49 -10.26
C LYS A 12 12.04 -9.37 -10.44
N ASP A 13 11.57 -9.15 -11.66
CA ASP A 13 10.15 -8.95 -11.93
C ASP A 13 9.29 -10.12 -11.40
N VAL A 14 8.33 -9.79 -10.53
CA VAL A 14 7.28 -10.71 -10.09
C VAL A 14 5.93 -10.06 -10.36
N ILE A 15 5.15 -10.66 -11.25
CA ILE A 15 3.93 -10.08 -11.81
C ILE A 15 2.78 -11.07 -11.68
N ARG A 16 1.61 -10.59 -11.29
CA ARG A 16 0.35 -11.35 -11.30
C ARG A 16 -0.72 -10.52 -11.97
N ASP A 17 -1.51 -11.13 -12.85
CA ASP A 17 -2.79 -10.54 -13.27
C ASP A 17 -3.92 -11.31 -12.59
N VAL A 18 -4.78 -10.58 -11.89
CA VAL A 18 -5.91 -11.15 -11.15
C VAL A 18 -7.23 -10.68 -11.74
N LEU A 19 -8.22 -11.57 -11.74
CA LEU A 19 -9.59 -11.30 -12.18
C LEU A 19 -10.50 -11.19 -10.97
N ILE A 20 -11.19 -10.06 -10.87
CA ILE A 20 -12.08 -9.73 -9.74
C ILE A 20 -13.32 -8.97 -10.23
N ASP A 21 -14.45 -9.13 -9.53
CA ASP A 21 -15.64 -8.36 -9.87
C ASP A 21 -15.42 -6.89 -9.51
N SER A 22 -15.87 -5.99 -10.37
CA SER A 22 -15.81 -4.55 -10.12
C SER A 22 -16.68 -4.13 -8.93
N SER A 23 -17.65 -4.94 -8.51
CA SER A 23 -18.44 -4.69 -7.29
C SER A 23 -17.75 -5.15 -5.99
N ASN A 24 -16.60 -5.81 -6.07
CA ASN A 24 -15.83 -6.20 -4.88
C ASN A 24 -15.18 -4.98 -4.21
N THR A 25 -14.75 -5.17 -2.98
CA THR A 25 -14.07 -4.12 -2.19
C THR A 25 -12.56 -4.14 -2.41
N LEU A 26 -11.86 -3.11 -1.93
CA LEU A 26 -10.40 -3.16 -1.85
C LEU A 26 -9.91 -4.21 -0.85
N GLU A 27 -10.73 -4.63 0.12
CA GLU A 27 -10.40 -5.71 1.05
C GLU A 27 -10.36 -7.06 0.31
N ASP A 28 -11.34 -7.32 -0.56
CA ASP A 28 -11.32 -8.49 -1.44
C ASP A 28 -10.06 -8.47 -2.35
N LEU A 29 -9.68 -7.29 -2.84
CA LEU A 29 -8.47 -7.10 -3.64
C LEU A 29 -7.19 -7.34 -2.83
N HIS A 30 -7.14 -6.92 -1.57
CA HIS A 30 -6.04 -7.24 -0.66
C HIS A 30 -5.89 -8.77 -0.54
N THR A 31 -6.97 -9.49 -0.26
CA THR A 31 -6.92 -10.94 -0.05
C THR A 31 -6.49 -11.69 -1.32
N ILE A 32 -7.03 -11.34 -2.49
CA ILE A 32 -6.67 -12.00 -3.75
C ILE A 32 -5.20 -11.74 -4.14
N ILE A 33 -4.68 -10.52 -3.95
CA ILE A 33 -3.27 -10.20 -4.22
C ILE A 33 -2.39 -10.97 -3.25
N ALA A 34 -2.63 -10.90 -1.94
CA ALA A 34 -1.84 -11.62 -0.95
C ALA A 34 -1.73 -13.11 -1.28
N ASN A 35 -2.87 -13.76 -1.57
CA ASN A 35 -2.91 -15.17 -1.96
C ASN A 35 -2.19 -15.45 -3.29
N ALA A 36 -2.28 -14.55 -4.28
CA ALA A 36 -1.62 -14.72 -5.59
C ALA A 36 -0.09 -14.68 -5.52
N PHE A 37 0.45 -14.05 -4.47
CA PHE A 37 1.88 -14.01 -4.17
C PHE A 37 2.30 -15.00 -3.07
N GLY A 38 1.38 -15.83 -2.57
CA GLY A 38 1.67 -16.88 -1.59
C GLY A 38 1.72 -16.40 -0.13
N PHE A 39 1.25 -15.19 0.15
CA PHE A 39 1.08 -14.69 1.51
C PHE A 39 -0.22 -15.22 2.14
N ASN A 40 -0.33 -15.14 3.46
CA ASN A 40 -1.50 -15.63 4.21
C ASN A 40 -2.71 -14.67 4.18
N GLY A 41 -2.52 -13.42 3.74
CA GLY A 41 -3.57 -12.38 3.70
C GLY A 41 -4.04 -11.89 5.08
N GLN A 42 -3.23 -12.07 6.13
CA GLN A 42 -3.58 -11.68 7.51
C GLN A 42 -2.85 -10.44 8.01
N GLU A 43 -1.77 -10.05 7.33
CA GLU A 43 -0.98 -8.89 7.72
C GLU A 43 -1.68 -7.57 7.41
N MET A 44 -1.33 -6.54 8.19
CA MET A 44 -1.80 -5.17 7.95
C MET A 44 -1.34 -4.66 6.59
N ALA A 45 -2.16 -3.83 5.96
CA ALA A 45 -1.86 -3.27 4.65
C ALA A 45 -2.59 -1.94 4.43
N SER A 46 -2.11 -1.19 3.44
CA SER A 46 -2.77 0.02 2.92
C SER A 46 -2.67 0.08 1.40
N PHE A 47 -3.72 0.59 0.74
CA PHE A 47 -3.64 1.08 -0.62
C PHE A 47 -3.44 2.59 -0.58
N TYR A 48 -2.65 3.14 -1.50
CA TYR A 48 -2.47 4.56 -1.71
C TYR A 48 -2.88 4.89 -3.14
N ARG A 49 -3.84 5.81 -3.29
CA ARG A 49 -4.19 6.35 -4.62
C ARG A 49 -2.95 7.01 -5.21
N THR A 50 -2.75 6.89 -6.52
CA THR A 50 -1.64 7.57 -7.19
C THR A 50 -2.08 8.35 -8.40
N ASP A 51 -1.22 9.27 -8.83
CA ASP A 51 -1.31 9.89 -10.15
C ASP A 51 -0.62 9.02 -11.23
N ASP A 52 -0.53 9.58 -12.44
CA ASP A 52 0.09 8.91 -13.58
C ASP A 52 1.61 8.68 -13.39
N GLU A 53 2.25 9.43 -12.48
CA GLU A 53 3.68 9.39 -12.17
C GLU A 53 4.00 8.49 -10.96
N TRP A 54 3.01 7.79 -10.40
CA TRP A 54 3.13 6.95 -9.20
C TRP A 54 3.44 7.73 -7.92
N ASN A 55 3.08 9.03 -7.86
CA ASN A 55 3.20 9.77 -6.61
C ASN A 55 2.15 9.29 -5.60
N GLN A 56 2.57 9.05 -4.37
CA GLN A 56 1.72 8.54 -3.30
C GLN A 56 0.72 9.62 -2.84
N GLY A 57 -0.57 9.31 -2.93
CA GLY A 57 -1.66 10.19 -2.51
C GLY A 57 -2.37 9.67 -1.27
N GLU A 58 -3.70 9.78 -1.28
CA GLU A 58 -4.55 9.41 -0.15
C GLU A 58 -4.45 7.92 0.20
N GLU A 59 -4.32 7.66 1.50
CA GLU A 59 -4.26 6.33 2.08
C GLU A 59 -5.64 5.73 2.31
N ILE A 60 -5.77 4.44 2.01
CA ILE A 60 -6.92 3.58 2.28
C ILE A 60 -6.42 2.38 3.11
N PRO A 61 -6.51 2.46 4.44
CA PRO A 61 -6.01 1.40 5.32
C PRO A 61 -6.94 0.17 5.32
N LEU A 62 -6.38 -0.99 5.66
CA LEU A 62 -7.15 -2.24 5.77
C LEU A 62 -8.31 -2.10 6.77
N PHE A 63 -8.03 -1.51 7.92
CA PHE A 63 -9.02 -1.24 8.98
C PHE A 63 -9.25 0.24 9.16
N ASP A 64 -10.45 0.57 9.60
CA ASP A 64 -10.81 1.91 10.04
C ASP A 64 -10.00 2.28 11.29
N MET A 65 -9.20 3.33 11.20
CA MET A 65 -8.33 3.79 12.29
C MET A 65 -9.00 4.84 13.20
N SER A 66 -10.27 5.17 12.96
CA SER A 66 -11.01 6.15 13.78
C SER A 66 -11.77 5.49 14.91
N ASP A 67 -11.82 6.18 16.07
CA ASP A 67 -12.58 5.72 17.24
C ASP A 67 -14.09 5.60 16.96
N ALA A 68 -14.61 6.42 16.04
CA ALA A 68 -16.02 6.43 15.66
C ALA A 68 -16.37 5.40 14.59
N GLY A 69 -15.38 4.77 13.93
CA GLY A 69 -15.62 3.86 12.81
C GLY A 69 -16.19 4.56 11.58
N GLU A 70 -15.89 5.85 11.40
CA GLU A 70 -16.39 6.68 10.30
C GLU A 70 -15.32 6.97 9.23
N SER A 71 -14.07 6.55 9.44
CA SER A 71 -13.00 6.80 8.47
C SER A 71 -13.02 5.84 7.29
N ILE A 72 -12.22 6.16 6.28
CA ILE A 72 -12.06 5.35 5.08
C ILE A 72 -11.36 4.03 5.42
N SER A 73 -11.78 2.94 4.80
CA SER A 73 -11.14 1.64 4.92
C SER A 73 -11.33 0.83 3.64
N MET A 74 -10.50 -0.20 3.45
CA MET A 74 -10.59 -1.09 2.30
C MET A 74 -11.97 -1.74 2.15
N GLN A 75 -12.63 -2.09 3.26
CA GLN A 75 -13.97 -2.67 3.27
C GLN A 75 -15.04 -1.72 2.73
N LYS A 76 -14.89 -0.41 2.97
CA LYS A 76 -15.84 0.63 2.55
C LYS A 76 -15.61 1.10 1.11
N CYS A 77 -14.49 0.75 0.49
CA CYS A 77 -14.10 1.20 -0.83
C CYS A 77 -14.36 0.12 -1.89
N ILE A 78 -15.31 0.38 -2.79
CA ILE A 78 -15.66 -0.54 -3.89
C ILE A 78 -14.75 -0.26 -5.09
N LEU A 79 -14.31 -1.32 -5.79
CA LEU A 79 -13.39 -1.22 -6.92
C LEU A 79 -13.91 -0.32 -8.04
N VAL A 80 -15.17 -0.44 -8.45
CA VAL A 80 -15.75 0.37 -9.54
C VAL A 80 -15.74 1.89 -9.25
N GLU A 81 -15.75 2.26 -7.97
CA GLU A 81 -15.73 3.67 -7.53
C GLU A 81 -14.30 4.22 -7.45
N ASN A 82 -13.32 3.33 -7.34
CA ASN A 82 -11.92 3.64 -7.09
C ASN A 82 -11.01 3.43 -8.32
N LEU A 83 -11.38 2.50 -9.20
CA LEU A 83 -10.72 2.17 -10.47
C LEU A 83 -11.73 2.38 -11.60
N THR A 84 -11.96 3.64 -11.94
CA THR A 84 -13.02 4.07 -12.85
C THR A 84 -12.66 3.85 -14.32
N LYS A 85 -11.37 3.92 -14.66
CA LYS A 85 -10.86 3.78 -16.04
C LYS A 85 -9.63 2.88 -16.07
N VAL A 86 -9.42 2.26 -17.24
CA VAL A 86 -8.19 1.52 -17.52
C VAL A 86 -7.00 2.46 -17.38
N GLY A 87 -5.95 1.99 -16.69
CA GLY A 87 -4.77 2.77 -16.33
C GLY A 87 -4.87 3.48 -14.98
N ASP A 88 -5.99 3.39 -14.25
CA ASP A 88 -6.03 3.82 -12.85
C ASP A 88 -5.09 2.94 -11.99
N LYS A 89 -4.41 3.58 -11.04
CA LYS A 89 -3.26 3.02 -10.32
C LYS A 89 -3.43 3.10 -8.81
N PHE A 90 -2.80 2.14 -8.12
CA PHE A 90 -2.58 2.17 -6.68
C PHE A 90 -1.15 1.73 -6.35
N ILE A 91 -0.57 2.30 -5.30
CA ILE A 91 0.51 1.67 -4.56
C ILE A 91 -0.12 0.85 -3.44
N TYR A 92 0.20 -0.43 -3.36
CA TYR A 92 -0.26 -1.31 -2.30
C TYR A 92 0.92 -1.70 -1.43
N VAL A 93 0.81 -1.45 -0.12
CA VAL A 93 1.82 -1.83 0.87
C VAL A 93 1.23 -2.92 1.76
N TYR A 94 1.87 -4.09 1.77
CA TYR A 94 1.48 -5.24 2.57
C TYR A 94 2.56 -5.53 3.61
N ASP A 95 2.12 -5.86 4.84
CA ASP A 95 2.98 -6.08 6.00
C ASP A 95 3.90 -4.88 6.27
N PHE A 96 3.50 -3.98 7.19
CA PHE A 96 4.29 -2.80 7.53
C PHE A 96 5.66 -3.09 8.18
N MET A 97 5.93 -4.32 8.62
CA MET A 97 7.26 -4.70 9.12
C MET A 97 8.20 -5.01 7.95
N SER A 98 7.71 -5.73 6.95
CA SER A 98 8.48 -6.12 5.76
C SER A 98 8.40 -5.12 4.62
N MET A 99 7.39 -4.26 4.64
CA MET A 99 7.10 -3.20 3.68
C MET A 99 7.02 -3.70 2.23
N TRP A 100 6.37 -4.83 1.97
CA TRP A 100 6.18 -5.34 0.62
C TRP A 100 5.34 -4.36 -0.19
N THR A 101 5.93 -3.81 -1.26
CA THR A 101 5.26 -2.82 -2.10
C THR A 101 4.90 -3.40 -3.46
N PHE A 102 3.69 -3.10 -3.90
CA PHE A 102 3.17 -3.50 -5.18
C PHE A 102 2.67 -2.30 -5.95
N PHE A 103 3.01 -2.26 -7.23
CA PHE A 103 2.40 -1.36 -8.20
C PHE A 103 1.18 -2.06 -8.80
N ILE A 104 0.01 -1.46 -8.59
CA ILE A 104 -1.27 -2.00 -8.99
C ILE A 104 -1.85 -1.13 -10.10
N GLU A 105 -2.33 -1.76 -11.18
CA GLU A 105 -2.94 -1.07 -12.31
C GLU A 105 -4.20 -1.80 -12.80
N LEU A 106 -5.28 -1.06 -13.06
CA LEU A 106 -6.43 -1.58 -13.80
C LEU A 106 -6.06 -1.73 -15.28
N SER A 107 -5.62 -2.92 -15.67
CA SER A 107 -5.16 -3.21 -17.04
C SER A 107 -6.30 -3.36 -18.06
N GLU A 108 -7.42 -3.96 -17.67
CA GLU A 108 -8.59 -4.15 -18.54
C GLU A 108 -9.90 -4.10 -17.74
N SER A 109 -10.94 -3.52 -18.34
CA SER A 109 -12.29 -3.47 -17.77
C SER A 109 -13.31 -4.13 -18.70
N ASN A 110 -14.49 -4.50 -18.15
CA ASN A 110 -15.61 -5.11 -18.89
C ASN A 110 -15.29 -6.46 -19.56
N ILE A 111 -14.43 -7.26 -18.94
CA ILE A 111 -14.08 -8.60 -19.44
C ILE A 111 -15.30 -9.51 -19.34
N LYS A 112 -15.59 -10.25 -20.42
CA LYS A 112 -16.57 -11.33 -20.41
C LYS A 112 -15.87 -12.60 -19.93
N THR A 113 -16.28 -13.14 -18.79
CA THR A 113 -15.75 -14.43 -18.30
C THR A 113 -16.85 -15.39 -17.92
N GLU A 114 -16.59 -16.64 -18.27
CA GLU A 114 -17.31 -17.85 -17.90
C GLU A 114 -16.75 -18.36 -16.55
N SER A 115 -17.53 -18.18 -15.48
CA SER A 115 -17.57 -19.05 -14.29
C SER A 115 -16.23 -19.51 -13.68
N ASN A 116 -15.67 -18.73 -12.73
CA ASN A 116 -14.87 -19.13 -11.54
C ASN A 116 -13.95 -17.98 -11.08
N LEU A 117 -14.48 -17.11 -10.21
CA LEU A 117 -13.84 -15.88 -9.74
C LEU A 117 -13.95 -15.77 -8.21
N PRO A 118 -13.02 -15.11 -7.53
CA PRO A 118 -11.76 -14.53 -8.02
C PRO A 118 -10.73 -15.57 -8.52
N SER A 119 -9.87 -15.21 -9.49
CA SER A 119 -8.83 -16.11 -10.01
C SER A 119 -7.58 -15.39 -10.56
N ILE A 120 -6.47 -16.12 -10.69
CA ILE A 120 -5.21 -15.64 -11.25
C ILE A 120 -5.19 -15.95 -12.75
N ALA A 121 -5.20 -14.93 -13.59
CA ALA A 121 -5.16 -15.07 -15.05
C ALA A 121 -3.72 -15.20 -15.59
N PHE A 122 -2.74 -14.59 -14.91
CA PHE A 122 -1.34 -14.63 -15.30
C PHE A 122 -0.42 -14.64 -14.08
N SER A 123 0.70 -15.34 -14.19
CA SER A 123 1.72 -15.43 -13.16
C SER A 123 3.11 -15.51 -13.78
N PHE A 124 4.02 -14.66 -13.30
CA PHE A 124 5.42 -14.61 -13.73
C PHE A 124 6.35 -14.27 -12.57
N GLY A 125 7.49 -14.96 -12.47
CA GLY A 125 8.49 -14.74 -11.43
C GLY A 125 8.11 -15.33 -10.07
N ASP A 126 9.14 -15.49 -9.24
CA ASP A 126 9.05 -16.06 -7.89
C ASP A 126 9.23 -14.96 -6.84
N VAL A 127 8.36 -14.96 -5.83
CA VAL A 127 8.49 -14.06 -4.68
C VAL A 127 9.76 -14.41 -3.91
N PRO A 128 10.64 -13.44 -3.60
CA PRO A 128 11.85 -13.72 -2.85
C PRO A 128 11.52 -14.17 -1.42
N GLU A 129 12.39 -15.01 -0.84
CA GLU A 129 12.22 -15.51 0.53
C GLU A 129 12.36 -14.40 1.59
N THR A 130 13.06 -13.32 1.26
CA THR A 130 13.32 -12.19 2.15
C THR A 130 12.74 -10.91 1.57
N ALA A 131 12.18 -10.08 2.44
CA ALA A 131 11.70 -8.75 2.11
C ALA A 131 12.82 -7.86 1.53
N PRO A 132 12.50 -6.96 0.60
CA PRO A 132 13.46 -5.99 0.09
C PRO A 132 13.87 -5.00 1.20
N GLU A 133 15.16 -4.64 1.24
CA GLU A 133 15.63 -3.53 2.08
C GLU A 133 15.13 -2.21 1.50
N LYS A 134 14.33 -1.47 2.27
CA LYS A 134 13.91 -0.11 1.89
C LYS A 134 14.89 0.91 2.45
N GLU A 135 15.62 1.56 1.55
CA GLU A 135 16.38 2.77 1.90
C GLU A 135 15.43 3.97 1.85
N PHE A 136 15.11 4.52 3.02
CA PHE A 136 14.40 5.80 3.11
C PHE A 136 15.37 6.92 2.76
N VAL A 137 15.37 7.34 1.50
CA VAL A 137 16.06 8.57 1.11
C VAL A 137 15.10 9.71 1.39
N ALA A 138 15.27 10.38 2.52
CA ALA A 138 14.61 11.66 2.76
C ALA A 138 15.16 12.65 1.72
N ASP A 139 14.31 13.10 0.80
CA ASP A 139 14.60 14.33 0.07
C ASP A 139 14.82 15.42 1.13
N LYS A 140 15.95 16.12 1.06
CA LYS A 140 16.20 17.31 1.88
C LYS A 140 15.21 18.39 1.43
N SER A 141 13.95 18.27 1.86
CA SER A 141 13.01 19.37 1.81
C SER A 141 13.62 20.50 2.62
N GLU A 142 13.73 21.67 2.00
CA GLU A 142 14.14 22.90 2.67
C GLU A 142 13.39 23.00 3.99
N ASP A 143 14.14 23.01 5.08
CA ASP A 143 13.62 23.02 6.43
C ASP A 143 12.63 24.19 6.60
N PRO A 144 11.31 23.93 6.75
CA PRO A 144 10.32 25.00 6.93
C PRO A 144 10.51 25.76 8.25
N PHE A 145 11.30 25.21 9.16
CA PHE A 145 11.57 25.74 10.49
C PHE A 145 12.95 26.39 10.62
N GLY A 146 13.79 26.32 9.59
CA GLY A 146 15.12 26.95 9.58
C GLY A 146 15.94 26.63 10.84
N LEU A 147 15.83 25.40 11.33
CA LEU A 147 16.63 24.89 12.43
C LEU A 147 18.03 24.65 11.88
N ASP A 148 18.91 25.60 12.15
CA ASP A 148 20.34 25.44 11.90
C ASP A 148 20.81 24.20 12.68
N ASP A 149 21.49 23.27 11.99
CA ASP A 149 22.03 22.02 12.56
C ASP A 149 22.96 22.28 13.78
N ASP A 150 23.37 23.53 13.99
CA ASP A 150 24.22 23.99 15.10
C ASP A 150 23.47 24.20 16.44
N GLU A 151 22.12 24.14 16.49
CA GLU A 151 21.37 24.24 17.76
C GLU A 151 21.12 22.88 18.46
N PHE A 152 21.43 21.76 17.80
CA PHE A 152 21.22 20.42 18.40
C PHE A 152 22.23 20.08 19.51
N ASP A 153 23.39 20.75 19.52
CA ASP A 153 24.43 20.55 20.54
C ASP A 153 24.13 21.22 21.90
N ASN A 154 23.04 22.01 22.00
CA ASN A 154 22.62 22.62 23.27
C ASN A 154 21.46 21.86 23.97
N PHE A 155 21.02 20.72 23.44
CA PHE A 155 20.08 19.81 24.13
C PHE A 155 20.81 18.90 25.15
N GLY A 156 21.91 19.39 25.72
CA GLY A 156 22.70 18.72 26.75
C GLY A 156 22.35 19.11 28.19
N SER A 157 21.33 19.95 28.40
CA SER A 157 20.88 20.34 29.74
C SER A 157 19.39 20.06 29.93
N PHE A 158 19.04 18.77 29.89
CA PHE A 158 17.90 18.29 30.64
C PHE A 158 18.32 18.36 32.12
N GLU A 159 18.05 19.48 32.79
CA GLU A 159 18.07 19.49 34.26
C GLU A 159 17.09 18.40 34.73
N ASN A 160 17.60 17.47 35.53
CA ASN A 160 16.85 16.33 36.06
C ASN A 160 15.53 16.83 36.67
N ILE A 161 14.42 16.31 36.16
CA ILE A 161 13.06 16.63 36.62
C ILE A 161 12.75 16.06 38.02
N ASP A 162 13.75 15.40 38.64
CA ASP A 162 13.67 14.70 39.93
C ASP A 162 13.83 15.63 41.16
N ASP A 163 14.03 16.94 40.99
CA ASP A 163 14.19 17.89 42.11
C ASP A 163 12.88 18.66 42.49
N TYR A 164 11.73 18.26 41.95
CA TYR A 164 10.42 18.72 42.45
C TYR A 164 9.86 17.76 43.50
N ASP A 165 10.41 17.82 44.72
CA ASP A 165 9.78 17.27 45.92
C ASP A 165 8.53 18.11 46.29
N PHE A 166 7.38 17.44 46.43
CA PHE A 166 6.08 18.02 46.80
C PHE A 166 5.83 17.92 48.31
#